data_AF-A0A970AXQ3-F1
#
_entry.id   AF-A0A970AXQ3-F1
#
_cell.length_a   1.000
_cell.length_b   1.000
_cell.length_c   1.000
_cell.angle_alpha   90.00
_cell.angle_beta   90.00
_cell.angle_gamma   90.00
#
_symmetry.space_group_name_H-M   'P 1'
#
loop_
_entity.id
_entity.type
_entity.pdbx_description
1 polymer ?
#
loop_
_entity_poly.entity_id
_entity_poly.type
_entity_poly.pdbx_seq_one_letter_code
_entity_poly.pdbx_strand_id
1 'polypeptide(L)'
;GVLIVLRPGAGDGFSIGHLAALGAAVTGALTSVIVRKIGQQERSVVLMLYPMVLTFFAMGAMMPFVYVPMTVLDLGMTAVMAFLGMLGALGIIAAYRTAPAVIVAPMQYSQIIWAALYGWLFFNETVDFYTAVGSAVIIASGIYIVLREGTPSVSQNRPVLENRSRMDTGTQPRISSWLKRFERPGDQA
;
A
#
# COMPACT_ATOMS: atom_id res chain seq x y z
N GLY A 1 -10.68 -0.81 16.17
CA GLY A 1 -9.53 -0.01 15.72
C GLY A 1 -9.95 1.41 15.43
N VAL A 2 -10.40 1.68 14.19
CA VAL A 2 -10.73 3.04 13.72
C VAL A 2 -11.73 3.78 14.61
N LEU A 3 -12.84 3.16 15.04
CA LEU A 3 -13.81 3.80 15.95
C LEU A 3 -13.22 4.15 17.34
N ILE A 4 -12.23 3.41 17.80
CA ILE A 4 -11.54 3.65 19.09
C ILE A 4 -10.62 4.86 18.96
N VAL A 5 -9.95 5.01 17.81
CA VAL A 5 -9.11 6.17 17.50
C VAL A 5 -9.96 7.42 17.28
N LEU A 6 -11.04 7.29 16.51
CA LEU A 6 -11.91 8.43 16.15
C LEU A 6 -12.74 8.97 17.33
N ARG A 7 -12.93 8.18 18.40
CA ARG A 7 -13.74 8.52 19.58
C ARG A 7 -14.91 9.46 19.28
N PRO A 8 -15.92 9.00 18.52
CA PRO A 8 -17.06 9.84 18.20
C PRO A 8 -17.73 10.33 19.50
N GLY A 9 -17.69 11.64 19.75
CA GLY A 9 -18.30 12.28 20.91
C GLY A 9 -17.38 12.65 22.09
N ALA A 10 -16.08 12.36 22.04
CA ALA A 10 -15.14 12.73 23.11
C ALA A 10 -14.48 14.13 22.93
N GLY A 11 -14.84 14.88 21.89
CA GLY A 11 -14.33 16.21 21.56
C GLY A 11 -15.41 17.16 21.01
N ASP A 12 -15.01 18.23 20.30
CA ASP A 12 -15.87 19.28 19.73
C ASP A 12 -16.86 18.75 18.65
N GLY A 13 -17.90 18.03 19.06
CA GLY A 13 -19.06 17.68 18.23
C GLY A 13 -18.74 17.02 16.87
N PHE A 14 -19.77 16.95 16.02
CA PHE A 14 -19.63 16.44 14.65
C PHE A 14 -19.25 17.60 13.72
N SER A 15 -17.97 17.75 13.39
CA SER A 15 -17.49 18.81 12.49
C SER A 15 -17.59 18.43 11.01
N ILE A 16 -17.59 19.44 10.12
CA ILE A 16 -17.51 19.24 8.65
C ILE A 16 -16.30 18.38 8.24
N GLY A 17 -15.20 18.42 9.01
CA GLY A 17 -14.03 17.58 8.77
C GLY A 17 -14.31 16.08 8.83
N HIS A 18 -15.24 15.64 9.68
CA HIS A 18 -15.64 14.23 9.77
C HIS A 18 -16.39 13.77 8.52
N LEU A 19 -17.27 14.63 7.97
CA LEU A 19 -17.96 14.37 6.70
C LEU A 19 -16.98 14.34 5.53
N ALA A 20 -16.00 15.25 5.51
CA ALA A 20 -14.95 15.27 4.50
C ALA A 20 -14.08 14.00 4.55
N ALA A 21 -13.71 13.53 5.75
CA ALA A 21 -12.96 12.28 5.93
C ALA A 21 -13.73 11.04 5.45
N LEU A 22 -15.03 10.96 5.75
CA LEU A 22 -15.91 9.90 5.23
C LEU A 22 -16.02 9.96 3.70
N GLY A 23 -16.20 11.16 3.14
CA GLY A 23 -16.21 11.39 1.70
C GLY A 23 -14.92 10.91 1.05
N ALA A 24 -13.77 11.26 1.63
CA ALA A 24 -12.45 10.81 1.18
C ALA A 24 -12.27 9.29 1.24
N ALA A 25 -12.79 8.64 2.28
CA ALA A 25 -12.75 7.18 2.40
C ALA A 25 -13.59 6.49 1.31
N VAL A 26 -14.79 7.01 1.03
CA VAL A 26 -15.69 6.47 -0.02
C VAL A 26 -15.10 6.68 -1.41
N THR A 27 -14.62 7.89 -1.72
CA THR A 27 -14.00 8.17 -3.02
C THR A 27 -12.68 7.40 -3.18
N GLY A 28 -11.89 7.26 -2.13
CA GLY A 28 -10.68 6.43 -2.13
C GLY A 28 -10.96 4.95 -2.40
N ALA A 29 -12.03 4.40 -1.81
CA ALA A 29 -12.49 3.05 -2.09
C ALA A 29 -12.95 2.89 -3.54
N LEU A 30 -13.73 3.85 -4.08
CA LEU A 30 -14.16 3.87 -5.48
C LEU A 30 -12.96 3.93 -6.43
N THR A 31 -12.00 4.82 -6.19
CA THR A 31 -10.76 4.90 -6.97
C THR A 31 -10.02 3.57 -6.98
N SER A 32 -9.91 2.91 -5.82
CA SER A 32 -9.26 1.59 -5.71
C SER A 32 -9.96 0.52 -6.55
N VAL A 33 -11.30 0.50 -6.53
CA VAL A 33 -12.12 -0.43 -7.34
C VAL A 33 -11.98 -0.13 -8.84
N ILE A 34 -12.03 1.14 -9.23
CA ILE A 34 -11.86 1.57 -10.62
C ILE A 34 -10.49 1.16 -11.14
N VAL A 35 -9.42 1.50 -10.42
CA VAL A 35 -8.04 1.15 -10.78
C VAL A 35 -7.89 -0.36 -10.91
N ARG A 36 -8.51 -1.17 -10.04
CA ARG A 36 -8.49 -2.62 -10.15
C ARG A 36 -9.21 -3.14 -11.41
N LYS A 37 -10.28 -2.47 -11.84
CA LYS A 37 -11.07 -2.84 -13.03
C LYS A 37 -10.36 -2.49 -14.34
N ILE A 38 -9.77 -1.30 -14.44
CA ILE A 38 -9.13 -0.80 -15.68
C ILE A 38 -7.63 -1.09 -15.74
N GLY A 39 -7.00 -1.38 -14.59
CA GLY A 39 -5.54 -1.51 -14.50
C GLY A 39 -4.92 -2.71 -15.21
N GLN A 40 -5.74 -3.70 -15.59
CA GLN A 40 -5.31 -4.85 -16.39
C GLN A 40 -5.23 -4.53 -17.89
N GLN A 41 -5.92 -3.48 -18.34
CA GLN A 41 -6.10 -3.14 -19.77
C GLN A 41 -5.27 -1.91 -20.15
N GLU A 42 -5.03 -1.01 -19.21
CA GLU A 42 -4.35 0.27 -19.44
C GLU A 42 -2.87 0.26 -19.04
N ARG A 43 -2.06 1.10 -19.69
CA ARG A 43 -0.64 1.28 -19.33
C ARG A 43 -0.53 1.95 -17.96
N SER A 44 0.37 1.46 -17.09
CA SER A 44 0.57 2.03 -15.74
C SER A 44 0.87 3.53 -15.73
N VAL A 45 1.52 4.04 -16.76
CA VAL A 45 1.80 5.47 -16.93
C VAL A 45 0.51 6.29 -17.07
N VAL A 46 -0.49 5.77 -17.78
CA VAL A 46 -1.80 6.42 -17.97
C VAL A 46 -2.54 6.47 -16.65
N LEU A 47 -2.56 5.35 -15.92
CA LEU A 47 -3.21 5.23 -14.61
C LEU A 47 -2.61 6.17 -13.54
N MET A 48 -1.36 6.64 -13.74
CA MET A 48 -0.69 7.57 -12.84
C MET A 48 -0.82 9.02 -13.32
N LEU A 49 -0.51 9.29 -14.59
CA LEU A 49 -0.49 10.66 -15.13
C LEU A 49 -1.87 11.30 -15.14
N TYR A 50 -2.92 10.58 -15.51
CA TYR A 50 -4.26 11.17 -15.59
C TYR A 50 -4.76 11.67 -14.23
N PRO A 51 -4.70 10.88 -13.14
CA PRO A 51 -5.04 11.38 -11.80
C PRO A 51 -4.15 12.55 -11.36
N MET A 52 -2.85 12.52 -11.65
CA MET A 52 -1.94 13.62 -11.27
C MET A 52 -2.30 14.92 -11.97
N VAL A 53 -2.52 14.88 -13.29
CA VAL A 53 -2.91 16.05 -14.09
C VAL A 53 -4.27 16.57 -13.66
N LEU A 54 -5.25 15.68 -13.46
CA LEU A 54 -6.58 16.06 -12.97
C LEU A 54 -6.50 16.72 -11.59
N THR A 55 -5.70 16.17 -10.68
CA THR A 55 -5.50 16.73 -9.33
C THR A 55 -4.84 18.11 -9.40
N PHE A 56 -3.84 18.29 -10.27
CA PHE A 56 -3.19 19.58 -10.49
C PHE A 56 -4.18 20.64 -10.96
N PHE A 57 -4.99 20.35 -11.99
CA PHE A 57 -5.99 21.30 -12.48
C PHE A 57 -7.12 21.53 -11.48
N ALA A 58 -7.59 20.50 -10.78
CA ALA A 58 -8.65 20.62 -9.78
C ALA A 58 -8.19 21.49 -8.59
N MET A 59 -6.97 21.26 -8.08
CA MET A 59 -6.40 22.08 -7.01
C MET A 59 -6.10 23.49 -7.48
N GLY A 60 -5.58 23.67 -8.71
CA GLY A 60 -5.34 24.98 -9.30
C GLY A 60 -6.63 25.80 -9.48
N ALA A 61 -7.73 25.15 -9.90
CA ALA A 61 -9.04 25.80 -10.00
C ALA A 61 -9.64 26.15 -8.63
N MET A 62 -9.30 25.40 -7.58
CA MET A 62 -9.77 25.64 -6.21
C MET A 62 -8.92 26.71 -5.47
N MET A 63 -7.67 26.91 -5.89
CA MET A 63 -6.72 27.88 -5.34
C MET A 63 -7.32 29.29 -5.10
N PRO A 64 -8.02 29.95 -6.04
CA PRO A 64 -8.54 31.30 -5.82
C PRO A 64 -9.60 31.40 -4.70
N PHE A 65 -10.28 30.30 -4.36
CA PHE A 65 -11.33 30.30 -3.34
C PHE A 65 -10.79 30.21 -1.91
N VAL A 66 -9.58 29.66 -1.72
CA VAL A 66 -8.99 29.37 -0.39
C VAL A 66 -7.52 29.79 -0.35
N TYR A 67 -7.18 30.86 -1.07
CA TYR A 67 -5.79 31.28 -1.22
C TYR A 67 -5.21 31.79 0.11
N VAL A 68 -4.12 31.15 0.55
CA VAL A 68 -3.30 31.60 1.68
C VAL A 68 -1.89 31.85 1.16
N PRO A 69 -1.30 33.05 1.37
CA PRO A 69 0.04 33.35 0.89
C PRO A 69 1.07 32.47 1.62
N MET A 70 1.85 31.73 0.84
CA MET A 70 2.86 30.81 1.36
C MET A 70 4.21 31.51 1.47
N THR A 71 4.91 31.33 2.60
CA THR A 71 6.25 31.90 2.76
C THR A 71 7.27 31.16 1.88
N VAL A 72 8.43 31.79 1.61
CA VAL A 72 9.49 31.16 0.80
C VAL A 72 10.03 29.88 1.46
N LEU A 73 10.06 29.84 2.79
CA LEU A 73 10.45 28.65 3.54
C LEU A 73 9.48 27.50 3.31
N ASP A 74 8.17 27.77 3.43
CA ASP A 74 7.11 26.77 3.22
C ASP A 74 7.09 26.29 1.76
N LEU A 75 7.43 27.16 0.79
CA LEU A 75 7.60 26.78 -0.61
C LEU A 75 8.78 25.81 -0.80
N GLY A 76 9.90 26.04 -0.10
CA GLY A 76 11.02 25.10 -0.09
C GLY A 76 10.65 23.75 0.53
N MET A 77 9.95 23.75 1.66
CA MET A 77 9.50 22.54 2.34
C MET A 77 8.48 21.74 1.51
N THR A 78 7.53 22.43 0.86
CA THR A 78 6.56 21.78 -0.04
C THR A 78 7.22 21.17 -1.26
N ALA A 79 8.26 21.80 -1.82
CA ALA A 79 9.05 21.21 -2.90
C ALA A 79 9.77 19.92 -2.45
N VAL A 80 10.35 19.91 -1.24
CA VAL A 80 10.98 18.70 -0.68
C VAL A 80 9.94 17.59 -0.45
N MET A 81 8.77 17.92 0.11
CA MET A 81 7.67 16.97 0.29
C MET A 81 7.20 16.39 -1.06
N ALA A 82 7.04 17.23 -2.09
CA ALA A 82 6.64 16.79 -3.42
C ALA A 82 7.68 15.85 -4.04
N PHE A 83 8.97 16.17 -3.88
CA PHE A 83 10.07 15.32 -4.36
C PHE A 83 10.10 13.95 -3.67
N LEU A 84 10.03 13.92 -2.33
CA LEU A 84 9.97 12.68 -1.56
C LEU A 84 8.72 11.85 -1.89
N GLY A 85 7.56 12.51 -2.05
CA GLY A 85 6.32 11.87 -2.46
C GLY A 85 6.42 11.23 -3.85
N MET A 86 7.06 11.92 -4.80
CA MET A 86 7.32 11.39 -6.14
C MET A 86 8.24 10.16 -6.09
N LEU A 87 9.33 10.22 -5.33
CA LEU A 87 10.23 9.06 -5.13
C LEU A 87 9.50 7.88 -4.50
N GLY A 88 8.66 8.13 -3.49
CA GLY A 88 7.84 7.10 -2.85
C GLY A 88 6.85 6.46 -3.83
N ALA A 89 6.17 7.26 -4.64
CA ALA A 89 5.23 6.77 -5.66
C ALA A 89 5.94 5.91 -6.71
N LEU A 90 7.10 6.35 -7.22
CA LEU A 90 7.91 5.57 -8.16
C LEU A 90 8.39 4.25 -7.54
N GLY A 91 8.83 4.28 -6.27
CA GLY A 91 9.24 3.09 -5.53
C GLY A 91 8.11 2.07 -5.36
N ILE A 92 6.90 2.54 -5.02
CA ILE A 92 5.70 1.69 -4.91
C ILE A 92 5.36 1.05 -6.27
N ILE A 93 5.41 1.83 -7.36
CA ILE A 93 5.16 1.30 -8.71
C ILE A 93 6.20 0.24 -9.09
N ALA A 94 7.48 0.49 -8.81
CA ALA A 94 8.55 -0.47 -9.04
C ALA A 94 8.36 -1.76 -8.21
N ALA A 95 7.93 -1.64 -6.95
CA ALA A 95 7.61 -2.78 -6.09
C ALA A 95 6.45 -3.62 -6.64
N TYR A 96 5.36 -2.98 -7.08
CA TYR A 96 4.24 -3.69 -7.73
C TYR A 96 4.62 -4.34 -9.07
N ARG A 97 5.64 -3.83 -9.75
CA ARG A 97 6.13 -4.42 -11.01
C ARG A 97 7.03 -5.64 -10.79
N THR A 98 7.75 -5.69 -9.66
CA THR A 98 8.78 -6.71 -9.39
C THR A 98 8.32 -7.79 -8.42
N ALA A 99 7.35 -7.50 -7.55
CA ALA A 99 6.82 -8.43 -6.57
C ALA A 99 5.31 -8.66 -6.74
N PRO A 100 4.80 -9.86 -6.44
CA PRO A 100 3.36 -10.11 -6.36
C PRO A 100 2.68 -9.14 -5.39
N ALA A 101 1.49 -8.63 -5.76
CA ALA A 101 0.72 -7.68 -4.95
C ALA A 101 0.47 -8.14 -3.49
N VAL A 102 0.40 -9.47 -3.27
CA VAL A 102 0.24 -10.09 -1.95
C VAL A 102 1.45 -9.82 -1.03
N ILE A 103 2.64 -9.59 -1.57
CA ILE A 103 3.85 -9.25 -0.79
C ILE A 103 3.94 -7.75 -0.53
N VAL A 104 3.43 -6.93 -1.46
CA VAL A 104 3.48 -5.45 -1.36
C VAL A 104 2.41 -4.91 -0.41
N ALA A 105 1.23 -5.53 -0.36
CA ALA A 105 0.13 -5.10 0.50
C ALA A 105 0.49 -5.06 2.02
N PRO A 106 1.17 -6.08 2.61
CA PRO A 106 1.67 -6.01 3.99
C PRO A 106 2.56 -4.79 4.27
N MET A 107 3.41 -4.40 3.30
CA MET A 107 4.30 -3.25 3.46
C MET A 107 3.55 -1.93 3.55
N GLN A 108 2.39 -1.81 2.88
CA GLN A 108 1.56 -0.61 3.00
C GLN A 108 0.98 -0.44 4.41
N TYR A 109 0.58 -1.53 5.07
CA TYR A 109 0.10 -1.45 6.46
C TYR A 109 1.19 -1.03 7.43
N SER A 110 2.46 -1.36 7.16
CA SER A 110 3.60 -0.90 7.97
C SER A 110 3.76 0.63 7.99
N GLN A 111 3.19 1.34 7.01
CA GLN A 111 3.21 2.81 6.98
C GLN A 111 2.55 3.42 8.21
N ILE A 112 1.56 2.75 8.83
CA ILE A 112 0.93 3.21 10.07
C ILE A 112 1.94 3.31 11.21
N ILE A 113 2.85 2.32 11.31
CA ILE A 113 3.89 2.29 12.33
C ILE A 113 4.88 3.43 12.11
N TRP A 114 5.32 3.62 10.86
CA TRP A 114 6.21 4.72 10.50
C TRP A 114 5.57 6.09 10.70
N ALA A 115 4.28 6.25 10.38
CA ALA A 115 3.55 7.49 10.61
C ALA A 115 3.48 7.83 12.10
N ALA A 116 3.22 6.85 12.97
CA ALA A 116 3.25 7.04 14.41
C ALA A 116 4.66 7.39 14.92
N LEU A 117 5.69 6.73 14.41
CA LEU A 117 7.09 7.02 14.77
C LEU A 117 7.50 8.44 14.38
N TYR A 118 7.21 8.85 13.15
CA TYR A 118 7.52 10.20 12.67
C TYR A 118 6.66 11.28 13.34
N GLY A 119 5.40 10.98 13.66
CA GLY A 119 4.53 11.84 14.46
C GLY A 119 5.15 12.15 15.82
N TRP A 120 5.64 11.12 16.52
CA TRP A 120 6.33 11.29 17.80
C TRP A 120 7.67 12.03 17.64
N LEU A 121 8.49 11.67 16.64
CA LEU A 121 9.84 12.23 16.47
C LEU A 121 9.84 13.72 16.06
N PHE A 122 8.99 14.11 15.12
CA PHE A 122 9.01 15.46 14.53
C PHE A 122 8.02 16.42 15.16
N PHE A 123 6.86 15.93 15.60
CA PHE A 123 5.78 16.76 16.13
C PHE A 123 5.65 16.64 17.65
N ASN A 124 6.48 15.81 18.29
CA ASN A 124 6.44 15.51 19.73
C ASN A 124 5.02 15.11 20.18
N GLU A 125 4.26 14.49 19.28
CA GLU A 125 2.86 14.17 19.51
C GLU A 125 2.78 12.92 20.40
N THR A 126 2.22 13.10 21.60
CA THR A 126 2.03 12.00 22.54
C THR A 126 0.80 11.20 22.15
N VAL A 127 1.00 9.92 21.82
CA VAL A 127 -0.10 9.01 21.50
C VAL A 127 -0.94 8.79 22.75
N ASP A 128 -2.14 9.39 22.78
CA ASP A 128 -3.12 9.15 23.85
C ASP A 128 -3.43 7.65 23.95
N PHE A 129 -3.73 7.16 25.16
CA PHE A 129 -3.90 5.75 25.48
C PHE A 129 -4.86 5.05 24.51
N TYR A 130 -5.98 5.67 24.16
CA TYR A 130 -6.92 5.04 23.25
C TYR A 130 -6.49 5.15 21.77
N THR A 131 -5.68 6.15 21.40
CA THR A 131 -5.05 6.20 20.07
C THR A 131 -4.05 5.04 19.95
N ALA A 132 -3.31 4.74 21.02
CA ALA A 132 -2.41 3.59 21.09
C ALA A 132 -3.18 2.26 20.98
N VAL A 133 -4.24 2.08 21.78
CA VAL A 133 -5.09 0.88 21.73
C VAL A 133 -5.76 0.73 20.36
N GLY A 134 -6.31 1.81 19.82
CA GLY A 134 -6.97 1.82 18.52
C GLY A 134 -6.01 1.46 17.38
N SER A 135 -4.80 2.02 17.40
CA SER A 135 -3.73 1.73 16.43
C SER A 135 -3.22 0.29 16.56
N ALA A 136 -3.03 -0.22 17.78
CA ALA A 136 -2.66 -1.61 18.03
C ALA A 136 -3.68 -2.60 17.45
N VAL A 137 -4.98 -2.32 17.59
CA VAL A 137 -6.05 -3.14 16.99
C VAL A 137 -6.01 -3.08 15.47
N ILE A 138 -5.73 -1.91 14.86
CA ILE A 138 -5.59 -1.78 13.40
C ILE A 138 -4.40 -2.60 12.89
N ILE A 139 -3.25 -2.48 13.56
CA ILE A 139 -2.03 -3.24 13.21
C ILE A 139 -2.27 -4.74 13.35
N ALA A 140 -2.86 -5.19 14.47
CA ALA A 140 -3.18 -6.60 14.70
C ALA A 140 -4.15 -7.16 13.65
N SER A 141 -5.17 -6.38 13.27
CA SER A 141 -6.08 -6.76 12.19
C SER A 141 -5.38 -6.84 10.83
N GLY A 142 -4.47 -5.91 10.53
CA GLY A 142 -3.66 -5.94 9.31
C GLY A 142 -2.78 -7.21 9.23
N ILE A 143 -2.09 -7.53 10.33
CA ILE A 143 -1.28 -8.75 10.45
C ILE A 143 -2.17 -10.00 10.29
N TYR A 144 -3.34 -10.02 10.93
CA TYR A 144 -4.27 -11.14 10.81
C TYR A 144 -4.77 -11.35 9.38
N ILE A 145 -5.12 -10.28 8.65
CA ILE A 145 -5.53 -10.37 7.24
C ILE A 145 -4.40 -10.97 6.41
N VAL A 146 -3.17 -10.51 6.59
CA VAL A 146 -2.00 -11.02 5.87
C VAL A 146 -1.74 -12.50 6.17
N LEU A 147 -1.82 -12.92 7.44
CA LEU A 147 -1.64 -14.32 7.82
C LEU A 147 -2.75 -15.21 7.26
N ARG A 148 -3.99 -14.71 7.23
CA ARG A 148 -5.15 -15.43 6.69
C ARG A 148 -5.09 -15.55 5.17
N GLU A 149 -4.75 -14.48 4.47
CA GLU A 149 -4.77 -14.41 3.01
C GLU A 149 -3.47 -14.94 2.39
N GLY A 150 -2.38 -14.97 3.17
CA GLY A 150 -1.16 -15.73 2.88
C GLY A 150 -1.35 -17.25 2.95
N THR A 151 -2.49 -17.72 3.48
CA THR A 151 -2.90 -19.12 3.39
C THR A 151 -3.89 -19.24 2.23
N PRO A 152 -3.44 -19.56 0.99
CA PRO A 152 -4.36 -19.70 -0.13
C PRO A 152 -5.39 -20.76 0.24
N SER A 153 -6.68 -20.39 0.17
CA SER A 153 -7.75 -21.37 0.17
C SER A 153 -7.56 -22.22 -1.10
N VAL A 154 -6.89 -23.35 -0.96
CA VAL A 154 -6.82 -24.37 -2.00
C VAL A 154 -8.25 -24.86 -2.16
N SER A 155 -8.98 -24.26 -3.09
CA SER A 155 -10.26 -24.79 -3.55
C SER A 155 -9.99 -26.22 -4.01
N GLN A 156 -10.61 -27.19 -3.34
CA GLN A 156 -10.50 -28.61 -3.74
C GLN A 156 -10.98 -28.85 -5.18
N ASN A 157 -11.72 -27.90 -5.77
CA ASN A 157 -12.32 -27.99 -7.11
C ASN A 157 -11.55 -27.27 -8.23
N ARG A 158 -10.34 -26.74 -7.99
CA ARG A 158 -9.53 -26.17 -9.07
C ARG A 158 -8.29 -27.04 -9.32
N PRO A 159 -8.20 -27.77 -10.46
CA PRO A 159 -6.97 -28.46 -10.82
C PRO A 159 -5.83 -27.43 -10.96
N VAL A 160 -4.63 -27.82 -10.54
CA VAL A 160 -3.44 -26.96 -10.55
C VAL A 160 -3.02 -26.71 -11.99
N LEU A 161 -3.43 -25.57 -12.56
CA LEU A 161 -3.11 -25.18 -13.95
C LEU A 161 -1.77 -24.44 -14.07
N GLU A 162 -1.20 -23.96 -12.96
CA GLU A 162 0.10 -23.29 -12.95
C GLU A 162 0.99 -23.82 -11.83
N ASN A 163 2.12 -24.40 -12.21
CA ASN A 163 3.22 -24.67 -11.31
C ASN A 163 4.00 -23.36 -11.11
N ARG A 164 3.61 -22.55 -10.13
CA ARG A 164 4.52 -21.52 -9.62
C ARG A 164 5.61 -22.24 -8.87
N SER A 165 6.73 -22.53 -9.54
CA SER A 165 7.96 -22.93 -8.87
C SER A 165 8.28 -21.84 -7.86
N ARG A 166 8.07 -22.14 -6.58
CA ARG A 166 8.62 -21.32 -5.51
C ARG A 166 10.10 -21.15 -5.81
N MET A 167 10.62 -19.93 -5.71
CA MET A 167 12.05 -19.74 -5.48
C MET A 167 12.31 -20.44 -4.14
N ASP A 168 12.64 -21.73 -4.21
CA ASP A 168 13.16 -22.46 -3.08
C ASP A 168 14.40 -21.70 -2.65
N THR A 169 14.32 -21.10 -1.47
CA THR A 169 15.47 -20.67 -0.69
C THR A 169 16.55 -21.73 -0.87
N GLY A 170 17.75 -21.34 -1.32
CA GLY A 170 18.82 -22.22 -1.78
C GLY A 170 19.45 -23.14 -0.71
N THR A 171 18.65 -23.62 0.24
CA THR A 171 19.03 -24.54 1.32
C THR A 171 18.90 -26.00 0.93
N GLN A 172 18.31 -26.33 -0.23
CA GLN A 172 18.22 -27.72 -0.69
C GLN A 172 19.32 -28.04 -1.72
N PRO A 173 20.17 -29.06 -1.49
CA PRO A 173 21.19 -29.45 -2.45
C PRO A 173 20.52 -29.93 -3.74
N ARG A 174 21.02 -29.47 -4.90
CA ARG A 174 20.49 -29.83 -6.22
C ARG A 174 20.71 -31.31 -6.52
N ILE A 175 19.71 -32.14 -6.23
CA ILE A 175 19.68 -33.59 -6.50
C ILE A 175 19.66 -33.88 -8.01
N SER A 176 19.21 -32.94 -8.85
CA SER A 176 19.22 -33.10 -10.32
C SER A 176 20.62 -33.29 -10.92
N SER A 177 21.65 -32.75 -10.27
CA SER A 177 23.05 -32.95 -10.66
C SER A 177 23.53 -34.39 -10.45
N TRP A 178 22.93 -35.09 -9.48
CA TRP A 178 23.31 -36.46 -9.11
C TRP A 178 22.64 -37.50 -10.00
N LEU A 179 21.40 -37.26 -10.44
CA LEU A 179 20.67 -38.15 -11.34
C LEU A 179 21.31 -38.24 -12.74
N LYS A 180 21.90 -37.15 -13.25
CA LYS A 180 22.67 -37.15 -14.51
C LYS A 180 23.94 -38.03 -14.48
N ARG A 181 24.37 -38.48 -13.31
CA ARG A 181 25.52 -39.40 -13.17
C ARG A 181 25.14 -40.88 -13.28
N PHE A 182 23.85 -41.21 -13.28
CA PHE A 182 23.34 -42.58 -13.37
C PHE A 182 22.69 -42.92 -14.71
N GLU A 183 22.45 -41.94 -15.58
CA GLU A 183 22.06 -42.18 -16.97
C GLU A 183 23.27 -42.68 -17.77
N ARG A 184 23.41 -43.99 -17.87
CA ARG A 184 24.37 -44.65 -18.76
C ARG A 184 23.96 -44.40 -20.22
N PRO A 185 24.88 -44.00 -21.11
CA PRO A 185 24.59 -43.89 -22.53
C PRO A 185 24.56 -45.30 -23.13
N GLY A 186 23.37 -45.82 -23.42
CA GLY A 186 23.28 -47.18 -23.97
C GLY A 186 21.91 -47.66 -24.42
N ASP A 187 20.96 -46.77 -24.76
CA ASP A 187 19.69 -47.24 -25.34
C ASP A 187 19.05 -46.20 -26.29
N GLN A 188 19.79 -45.85 -27.33
CA GLN A 188 19.23 -45.27 -28.55
C GLN A 188 19.84 -45.98 -29.75
N ALA A 189 19.24 -47.13 -30.08
CA ALA A 189 19.31 -47.79 -31.38
C ALA A 189 17.89 -48.21 -31.76
#